data_AF-A0A642UP08-F1
#
_entry.id   AF-A0A642UP08-F1
#
_cell.length_a   1.000
_cell.length_b   1.000
_cell.length_c   1.000
_cell.angle_alpha   90.00
_cell.angle_beta   90.00
_cell.angle_gamma   90.00
#
_symmetry.space_group_name_H-M   'P 1'
#
loop_
_entity.id
_entity.type
_entity.pdbx_description
1 polymer ?
#
loop_
_entity_poly.entity_id
_entity_poly.type
_entity_poly.pdbx_seq_one_letter_code
_entity_poly.pdbx_strand_id
1 'polypeptide(L)'
;MVIDGYGELQADSPLVSTSIWVCLLRIEESYRLEGPRGAFELLELIIPALGDKFTEALLETVGRIIYIFFKDGEELRGCGGQEGGFLVVRVMLSAFIANADDTLEVLDSRDAVAPVFNVWDKYRDRFRHEYAIKLQMLAAHSILSSKQLKVPSHGPSETSV
;
A
#
# COMPACT_ATOMS: atom_id res chain seq x y z
N MET A 1 -8.47 -14.64 -12.15
CA MET A 1 -9.85 -14.47 -11.66
C MET A 1 -10.09 -12.97 -11.58
N VAL A 2 -10.85 -12.42 -12.51
CA VAL A 2 -11.16 -10.98 -12.56
C VAL A 2 -12.32 -10.78 -11.58
N ILE A 3 -12.12 -10.00 -10.52
CA ILE A 3 -13.16 -9.66 -9.57
C ILE A 3 -13.94 -8.49 -10.17
N ASP A 4 -15.07 -8.80 -10.80
CA ASP A 4 -15.89 -7.85 -11.56
C ASP A 4 -16.83 -7.01 -10.67
N GLY A 5 -16.34 -6.57 -9.50
CA GLY A 5 -17.14 -5.80 -8.54
C GLY A 5 -17.46 -4.37 -9.00
N TYR A 6 -16.66 -3.85 -9.94
CA TYR A 6 -16.75 -2.50 -10.50
C TYR A 6 -16.70 -2.49 -12.04
N GLY A 7 -17.08 -3.59 -12.71
CA GLY A 7 -16.92 -3.75 -14.17
C GLY A 7 -17.44 -2.58 -15.02
N GLU A 8 -18.52 -1.94 -14.56
CA GLU A 8 -19.15 -0.78 -15.22
C GLU A 8 -18.76 0.59 -14.64
N LEU A 9 -18.12 0.62 -13.47
CA LEU A 9 -17.69 1.87 -12.83
C LEU A 9 -16.31 2.23 -13.36
N GLN A 10 -16.22 3.39 -14.02
CA GLN A 10 -14.94 3.99 -14.33
C GLN A 10 -14.30 4.50 -13.04
N ALA A 11 -12.97 4.44 -12.94
CA ALA A 11 -12.25 4.85 -11.73
C ALA A 11 -12.36 6.36 -11.46
N ASP A 12 -12.65 7.15 -12.49
CA ASP A 12 -13.00 8.57 -12.41
C ASP A 12 -14.44 8.82 -11.92
N SER A 13 -15.20 7.76 -11.62
CA SER A 13 -16.54 7.89 -11.05
C SER A 13 -16.48 8.74 -9.78
N PRO A 14 -17.33 9.78 -9.68
CA PRO A 14 -17.41 10.60 -8.47
C PRO A 14 -17.67 9.78 -7.21
N LEU A 15 -18.37 8.63 -7.34
CA LEU A 15 -18.64 7.73 -6.23
C LEU A 15 -17.36 7.06 -5.71
N VAL A 16 -16.51 6.56 -6.60
CA VAL A 16 -15.24 5.93 -6.24
C VAL A 16 -14.31 6.95 -5.57
N SER A 17 -14.14 8.11 -6.20
CA SER A 17 -13.33 9.20 -5.67
C SER A 17 -13.82 9.68 -4.29
N THR A 18 -15.15 9.83 -4.13
CA THR A 18 -15.75 10.20 -2.84
C THR A 18 -15.51 9.12 -1.78
N SER A 19 -15.67 7.83 -2.12
CA SER A 19 -15.43 6.73 -1.17
C SER A 19 -13.99 6.71 -0.66
N ILE A 20 -13.02 6.88 -1.54
CA ILE A 20 -11.59 6.95 -1.17
C ILE A 20 -11.34 8.16 -0.29
N TRP A 21 -11.84 9.33 -0.69
CA TRP A 21 -11.67 10.56 0.07
C TRP A 21 -12.26 10.46 1.48
N VAL A 22 -13.47 9.91 1.63
CA VAL A 22 -14.10 9.67 2.94
C VAL A 22 -13.24 8.73 3.79
N CYS A 23 -12.67 7.68 3.21
CA CYS A 23 -11.77 6.79 3.92
C CYS A 23 -10.53 7.52 4.42
N LEU A 24 -9.87 8.29 3.55
CA LEU A 24 -8.67 9.06 3.88
C LEU A 24 -8.96 10.10 4.97
N LEU A 25 -10.06 10.84 4.86
CA LEU A 25 -10.49 11.80 5.87
C LEU A 25 -10.73 11.10 7.22
N ARG A 26 -11.44 9.97 7.21
CA ARG A 26 -11.71 9.23 8.45
C ARG A 26 -10.43 8.70 9.08
N ILE A 27 -9.48 8.26 8.27
CA ILE A 27 -8.16 7.85 8.71
C ILE A 27 -7.42 9.01 9.37
N GLU A 28 -7.39 10.18 8.74
CA GLU A 28 -6.71 11.38 9.22
C GLU A 28 -7.34 11.97 10.49
N GLU A 29 -8.67 11.95 10.62
CA GLU A 29 -9.35 12.49 11.81
C GLU A 29 -9.28 11.55 13.01
N SER A 30 -9.36 10.24 12.75
CA SER A 30 -9.51 9.23 13.81
C SER A 30 -8.22 8.46 14.09
N TYR A 31 -7.08 8.85 13.50
CA TYR A 31 -5.82 8.11 13.66
C TYR A 31 -5.39 7.95 15.13
N ARG A 32 -5.82 8.86 16.03
CA ARG A 32 -5.51 8.84 17.48
C ARG A 32 -6.61 8.22 18.36
N LEU A 33 -7.75 7.85 17.80
CA LEU A 33 -8.91 7.28 18.53
C LEU A 33 -9.05 5.78 18.25
N GLU A 34 -10.18 5.16 18.63
CA GLU A 34 -10.54 3.80 18.16
C GLU A 34 -10.30 3.73 16.66
N GLY A 35 -9.31 2.93 16.27
CA GLY A 35 -8.69 3.03 14.95
C GLY A 35 -9.73 2.97 13.83
N PRO A 36 -9.56 3.72 12.73
CA PRO A 36 -10.51 3.80 11.62
C PRO A 36 -10.47 2.53 10.75
N ARG A 37 -10.63 1.37 11.39
CA ARG A 37 -10.47 0.03 10.80
C ARG A 37 -11.35 -0.17 9.57
N GLY A 38 -12.62 0.25 9.65
CA GLY A 38 -13.52 0.16 8.49
C GLY A 38 -13.04 0.95 7.27
N ALA A 39 -12.37 2.09 7.48
CA ALA A 39 -11.80 2.87 6.38
C ALA A 39 -10.59 2.18 5.75
N PHE A 40 -9.71 1.57 6.57
CA PHE A 40 -8.61 0.75 6.08
C PHE A 40 -9.08 -0.46 5.28
N GLU A 41 -10.01 -1.23 5.85
CA GLU A 41 -10.55 -2.42 5.22
C GLU A 41 -11.28 -2.09 3.91
N LEU A 42 -11.95 -0.93 3.85
CA LEU A 42 -12.59 -0.48 2.62
C LEU A 42 -11.56 -0.07 1.55
N LEU A 43 -10.50 0.67 1.91
CA LEU A 43 -9.42 1.00 0.98
C LEU A 43 -8.72 -0.25 0.44
N GLU A 44 -8.42 -1.22 1.31
CA GLU A 44 -7.81 -2.50 0.94
C GLU A 44 -8.63 -3.25 -0.12
N LEU A 45 -9.96 -3.10 -0.11
CA LEU A 45 -10.87 -3.70 -1.10
C LEU A 45 -11.00 -2.87 -2.37
N ILE A 46 -11.11 -1.53 -2.24
CA ILE A 46 -11.30 -0.61 -3.38
C ILE A 46 -10.09 -0.65 -4.31
N ILE A 47 -8.88 -0.57 -3.75
CA ILE A 47 -7.63 -0.47 -4.51
C ILE A 47 -7.47 -1.61 -5.55
N PRO A 48 -7.50 -2.90 -5.18
CA PRO A 48 -7.34 -3.99 -6.13
C PRO A 48 -8.57 -4.16 -7.03
N ALA A 49 -9.75 -3.72 -6.60
CA ALA A 49 -10.96 -3.80 -7.42
C ALA A 49 -10.96 -2.81 -8.59
N LEU A 50 -10.27 -1.68 -8.44
CA LEU A 50 -10.10 -0.68 -9.50
C LEU A 50 -8.92 -1.01 -10.44
N GLY A 51 -7.91 -1.74 -9.93
CA GLY A 51 -6.76 -2.23 -10.72
C GLY A 51 -6.04 -1.11 -11.48
N ASP A 52 -5.73 -1.34 -12.76
CA ASP A 52 -5.01 -0.40 -13.62
C ASP A 52 -5.71 0.96 -13.76
N LYS A 53 -7.05 0.99 -13.64
CA LYS A 53 -7.85 2.23 -13.73
C LYS A 53 -7.56 3.16 -12.54
N PHE A 54 -6.94 2.66 -11.48
CA PHE A 54 -6.73 3.40 -10.24
C PHE A 54 -5.46 4.23 -10.20
N THR A 55 -4.65 4.22 -11.26
CA THR A 55 -3.24 4.67 -11.21
C THR A 55 -3.03 6.07 -10.61
N GLU A 56 -3.72 7.12 -11.08
CA GLU A 56 -3.53 8.46 -10.51
C GLU A 56 -4.02 8.58 -9.05
N ALA A 57 -5.23 8.07 -8.77
CA ALA A 57 -5.82 8.11 -7.44
C ALA A 57 -5.08 7.19 -6.45
N LEU A 58 -4.41 6.15 -6.93
CA LEU A 58 -3.54 5.27 -6.15
C LEU A 58 -2.34 6.04 -5.63
N LEU A 59 -1.67 6.81 -6.48
CA LEU A 59 -0.50 7.60 -6.11
C LEU A 59 -0.85 8.59 -4.98
N GLU A 60 -1.98 9.29 -5.11
CA GLU A 60 -2.48 10.20 -4.09
C GLU A 60 -2.83 9.46 -2.79
N THR A 61 -3.57 8.36 -2.89
CA THR A 61 -4.01 7.56 -1.75
C THR A 61 -2.80 7.03 -0.97
N VAL A 62 -1.85 6.39 -1.65
CA VAL A 62 -0.62 5.87 -1.05
C VAL A 62 0.19 7.00 -0.44
N GLY A 63 0.37 8.10 -1.16
CA GLY A 63 1.07 9.28 -0.65
C GLY A 63 0.44 9.86 0.61
N ARG A 64 -0.89 9.88 0.69
CA ARG A 64 -1.64 10.37 1.86
C ARG A 64 -1.53 9.41 3.04
N ILE A 65 -1.64 8.11 2.82
CA ILE A 65 -1.42 7.10 3.88
C ILE A 65 0.01 7.22 4.42
N ILE A 66 1.02 7.36 3.55
CA ILE A 66 2.40 7.55 3.98
C ILE A 66 2.50 8.81 4.86
N TYR A 67 1.95 9.93 4.40
CA TYR A 67 1.97 11.19 5.18
C TYR A 67 1.29 11.08 6.55
N ILE A 68 0.18 10.33 6.65
CA ILE A 68 -0.56 10.17 7.91
C ILE A 68 0.17 9.23 8.88
N PHE A 69 0.90 8.24 8.39
CA PHE A 69 1.49 7.18 9.21
C PHE A 69 2.99 7.26 9.39
N PHE A 70 3.68 7.92 8.49
CA PHE A 70 5.12 8.08 8.50
C PHE A 70 5.43 9.57 8.52
N LYS A 71 6.10 10.01 9.57
CA LYS A 71 6.66 11.36 9.64
C LYS A 71 8.17 11.23 9.73
N ASP A 72 8.87 11.94 8.85
CA ASP A 72 10.33 11.92 8.79
C ASP A 72 10.90 10.49 8.68
N GLY A 73 10.19 9.60 7.98
CA GLY A 73 10.59 8.20 7.80
C GLY A 73 10.31 7.27 8.99
N GLU A 74 9.67 7.75 10.06
CA GLU A 74 9.33 6.94 11.22
C GLU A 74 7.81 6.71 11.38
N GLU A 75 7.43 5.50 11.81
CA GLU A 75 6.05 5.16 12.19
C GLU A 75 5.58 6.15 13.28
N LEU A 76 4.56 6.94 12.96
CA LEU A 76 3.93 7.86 13.90
C LEU A 76 3.35 7.07 15.07
N ARG A 77 3.89 7.29 16.27
CA ARG A 77 3.36 6.77 17.53
C ARG A 77 1.98 7.37 17.81
N GLY A 78 0.94 6.84 17.19
CA GLY A 78 -0.41 7.39 17.31
C GLY A 78 -1.52 6.45 16.88
N CYS A 79 -1.21 5.40 16.13
CA CYS A 79 -2.20 4.55 15.48
C CYS A 79 -2.87 3.54 16.43
N GLY A 80 -3.54 4.00 17.49
CA GLY A 80 -4.40 3.16 18.34
C GLY A 80 -3.74 1.92 18.95
N GLY A 81 -2.40 1.86 19.02
CA GLY A 81 -1.64 0.67 19.44
C GLY A 81 -1.17 -0.21 18.27
N GLN A 82 -0.95 -1.51 18.52
CA GLN A 82 -0.36 -2.45 17.55
C GLN A 82 -1.24 -2.73 16.30
N GLU A 83 -2.47 -2.22 16.23
CA GLU A 83 -3.43 -2.52 15.15
C GLU A 83 -3.30 -1.59 13.94
N GLY A 84 -2.89 -0.34 14.14
CA GLY A 84 -2.76 0.63 13.06
C GLY A 84 -1.73 0.24 12.00
N GLY A 85 -0.52 -0.15 12.41
CA GLY A 85 0.51 -0.58 11.47
C GLY A 85 0.13 -1.83 10.68
N PHE A 86 -0.62 -2.77 11.30
CA PHE A 86 -1.18 -3.93 10.60
C PHE A 86 -2.16 -3.51 9.48
N LEU A 87 -3.07 -2.57 9.78
CA LEU A 87 -4.06 -2.09 8.81
C LEU A 87 -3.44 -1.29 7.67
N VAL A 88 -2.41 -0.48 7.96
CA VAL A 88 -1.63 0.22 6.93
C VAL A 88 -0.97 -0.76 5.99
N VAL A 89 -0.31 -1.78 6.54
CA VAL A 89 0.37 -2.79 5.72
C VAL A 89 -0.64 -3.48 4.80
N ARG A 90 -1.86 -3.80 5.27
CA ARG A 90 -2.91 -4.35 4.37
C ARG A 90 -3.22 -3.45 3.18
N VAL A 91 -3.39 -2.15 3.40
CA VAL A 91 -3.61 -1.18 2.32
C VAL A 91 -2.40 -1.09 1.38
N MET A 92 -1.18 -1.09 1.92
CA MET A 92 0.04 -1.09 1.12
C MET A 92 0.21 -2.36 0.27
N LEU A 93 -0.12 -3.53 0.82
CA LEU A 93 -0.12 -4.79 0.08
C LEU A 93 -1.13 -4.75 -1.07
N SER A 94 -2.34 -4.22 -0.81
CA SER A 94 -3.34 -3.99 -1.86
C SER A 94 -2.83 -3.04 -2.95
N ALA A 95 -2.11 -1.97 -2.59
CA ALA A 95 -1.48 -1.05 -3.56
C ALA A 95 -0.46 -1.77 -4.44
N PHE A 96 0.43 -2.58 -3.85
CA PHE A 96 1.39 -3.38 -4.62
C PHE A 96 0.72 -4.39 -5.56
N ILE A 97 -0.39 -5.00 -5.14
CA ILE A 97 -1.17 -5.92 -5.97
C ILE A 97 -1.81 -5.20 -7.16
N ALA A 98 -2.30 -3.97 -6.94
CA ALA A 98 -2.94 -3.18 -7.99
C ALA A 98 -1.91 -2.64 -9.01
N ASN A 99 -0.83 -2.01 -8.53
CA ASN A 99 0.27 -1.56 -9.38
C ASN A 99 1.56 -1.40 -8.55
N ALA A 100 2.46 -2.38 -8.67
CA ALA A 100 3.71 -2.38 -7.92
C ALA A 100 4.70 -1.31 -8.39
N ASP A 101 4.77 -1.03 -9.69
CA ASP A 101 5.72 -0.06 -10.26
C ASP A 101 5.46 1.34 -9.69
N ASP A 102 4.21 1.80 -9.80
CA ASP A 102 3.78 3.12 -9.32
C ASP A 102 3.84 3.23 -7.79
N THR A 103 3.46 2.16 -7.08
CA THR A 103 3.54 2.14 -5.62
C THR A 103 4.98 2.26 -5.13
N LEU A 104 5.92 1.55 -5.76
CA LEU A 104 7.35 1.63 -5.41
C LEU A 104 7.93 3.02 -5.72
N GLU A 105 7.54 3.64 -6.84
CA GLU A 105 7.97 5.00 -7.19
C GLU A 105 7.49 6.04 -6.17
N VAL A 106 6.25 5.94 -5.69
CA VAL A 106 5.74 6.82 -4.62
C VAL A 106 6.48 6.59 -3.31
N LEU A 107 6.80 5.35 -2.98
CA LEU A 107 7.56 5.05 -1.78
C LEU A 107 8.98 5.59 -1.85
N ASP A 108 9.65 5.45 -3.00
CA ASP A 108 11.01 5.95 -3.22
C ASP A 108 11.05 7.48 -3.15
N SER A 109 10.13 8.16 -3.85
CA SER A 109 10.03 9.63 -3.85
C SER A 109 9.71 10.26 -2.49
N ARG A 110 9.32 9.45 -1.49
CA ARG A 110 8.97 9.89 -0.14
C ARG A 110 9.88 9.29 0.94
N ASP A 111 11.00 8.67 0.56
CA ASP A 111 11.91 7.95 1.46
C ASP A 111 11.20 6.91 2.36
N ALA A 112 10.11 6.34 1.85
CA ALA A 112 9.18 5.50 2.62
C ALA A 112 9.32 4.00 2.35
N VAL A 113 10.20 3.58 1.43
CA VAL A 113 10.45 2.16 1.12
C VAL A 113 10.84 1.39 2.39
N ALA A 114 11.98 1.72 3.01
CA ALA A 114 12.45 1.02 4.20
C ALA A 114 11.47 1.12 5.38
N PRO A 115 10.88 2.29 5.71
CA PRO A 115 9.86 2.40 6.76
C PRO A 115 8.67 1.46 6.56
N VAL A 116 8.11 1.39 5.34
CA VAL A 116 6.96 0.52 5.04
C VAL A 116 7.33 -0.96 5.19
N PHE A 117 8.47 -1.40 4.64
CA PHE A 117 8.91 -2.80 4.77
C PHE A 117 9.26 -3.17 6.22
N ASN A 118 9.82 -2.25 7.01
CA ASN A 118 10.08 -2.48 8.43
C ASN A 118 8.79 -2.65 9.23
N VAL A 119 7.77 -1.82 8.96
CA VAL A 119 6.44 -1.96 9.55
C VAL A 119 5.79 -3.28 9.12
N TRP A 120 5.93 -3.67 7.85
CA TRP A 120 5.46 -4.97 7.38
C TRP A 120 6.13 -6.12 8.14
N ASP A 121 7.46 -6.18 8.22
CA ASP A 121 8.17 -7.25 8.94
C ASP A 121 7.78 -7.28 10.43
N LYS A 122 7.68 -6.11 11.08
CA LYS A 122 7.24 -5.96 12.47
C LYS A 122 5.86 -6.58 12.73
N TYR A 123 4.93 -6.47 11.79
CA TYR A 123 3.55 -6.98 11.95
C TYR A 123 3.29 -8.29 11.20
N ARG A 124 4.29 -8.90 10.55
CA ARG A 124 4.14 -10.11 9.71
C ARG A 124 3.40 -11.26 10.42
N ASP A 125 3.65 -11.44 11.73
CA ASP A 125 3.05 -12.51 12.51
C ASP A 125 1.54 -12.37 12.70
N ARG A 126 0.99 -11.16 12.48
CA ARG A 126 -0.46 -10.93 12.49
C ARG A 126 -1.12 -11.39 11.20
N PHE A 127 -0.34 -11.62 10.14
CA PHE A 127 -0.82 -12.09 8.84
C PHE A 127 -0.85 -13.62 8.72
N ARG A 128 -1.10 -14.35 9.81
CA ARG A 128 -1.09 -15.84 9.83
C ARG A 128 -2.39 -16.50 9.35
N HIS A 129 -3.45 -15.73 9.14
CA HIS A 129 -4.70 -16.26 8.60
C HIS A 129 -4.64 -16.35 7.07
N GLU A 130 -5.38 -17.30 6.49
CA GLU A 130 -5.26 -17.67 5.06
C GLU A 130 -5.36 -16.48 4.11
N TYR A 131 -6.33 -15.59 4.34
CA TYR A 131 -6.51 -14.38 3.53
C TYR A 131 -5.27 -13.47 3.55
N ALA A 132 -4.74 -13.16 4.72
CA ALA A 132 -3.56 -12.33 4.89
C ALA A 132 -2.28 -12.95 4.32
N ILE A 133 -2.13 -14.28 4.38
CA ILE A 133 -1.02 -14.99 3.73
C ILE A 133 -1.11 -14.80 2.22
N LYS A 134 -2.30 -15.00 1.62
CA LYS A 134 -2.50 -14.79 0.18
C LYS A 134 -2.21 -13.34 -0.22
N LEU A 135 -2.65 -12.37 0.57
CA LEU A 135 -2.39 -10.96 0.34
C LEU A 135 -0.88 -10.67 0.28
N GLN A 136 -0.10 -11.16 1.26
CA GLN A 136 1.35 -11.01 1.26
C GLN A 136 2.03 -11.67 0.06
N MET A 137 1.61 -12.89 -0.30
CA MET A 137 2.19 -13.62 -1.44
C MET A 137 1.92 -12.90 -2.76
N LEU A 138 0.70 -12.39 -2.97
CA LEU A 138 0.34 -11.65 -4.18
C LEU A 138 1.10 -10.32 -4.27
N ALA A 139 1.20 -9.59 -3.17
CA ALA A 139 1.98 -8.36 -3.12
C ALA A 139 3.47 -8.63 -3.39
N ALA A 140 4.06 -9.62 -2.73
CA ALA A 140 5.46 -10.01 -2.96
C ALA A 140 5.72 -10.43 -4.41
N HIS A 141 4.83 -11.22 -5.02
CA HIS A 141 4.92 -11.59 -6.43
C HIS A 141 4.85 -10.37 -7.35
N SER A 142 3.95 -9.43 -7.06
CA SER A 142 3.78 -8.19 -7.85
C SER A 142 5.04 -7.31 -7.75
N ILE A 143 5.61 -7.18 -6.55
CA ILE A 143 6.87 -6.46 -6.31
C ILE A 143 8.02 -7.14 -7.06
N LEU A 144 8.17 -8.47 -6.95
CA LEU A 144 9.23 -9.22 -7.65
C LEU A 144 9.12 -9.16 -9.17
N SER A 145 7.93 -8.89 -9.70
CA SER A 145 7.66 -8.72 -11.13
C SER A 145 7.79 -7.26 -11.59
N SER A 146 7.99 -6.32 -10.66
CA SER A 146 8.11 -4.89 -10.93
C SER A 146 9.39 -4.57 -11.69
N LYS A 147 9.30 -3.62 -12.62
CA LYS A 147 10.45 -3.08 -13.34
C LYS A 147 11.29 -2.13 -12.48
N GLN A 148 10.76 -1.68 -11.34
CA GLN A 148 11.43 -0.78 -10.41
C GLN A 148 12.46 -1.51 -9.52
N LEU A 149 12.41 -2.84 -9.43
CA LEU A 149 13.47 -3.61 -8.81
C LEU A 149 14.74 -3.55 -9.67
N LYS A 150 15.57 -2.55 -9.40
CA LYS A 150 16.94 -2.49 -9.93
C LYS A 150 17.72 -3.65 -9.31
N VAL A 151 17.84 -4.76 -10.04
CA VAL A 151 18.84 -5.78 -9.74
C VAL A 151 20.19 -5.07 -9.80
N PRO A 152 20.99 -5.06 -8.72
CA PRO A 152 22.34 -4.51 -8.80
C PRO A 152 23.08 -5.28 -9.89
N SER A 153 23.43 -4.58 -10.97
CA SER A 153 24.28 -5.12 -12.01
C SER A 153 25.66 -5.36 -11.39
N HIS A 154 25.90 -6.57 -10.89
CA HIS A 154 27.25 -7.12 -10.86
C HIS A 154 27.69 -7.33 -12.30
N GLY A 155 28.09 -6.24 -12.94
CA GLY A 155 28.96 -6.32 -14.10
C GLY A 155 30.22 -7.07 -13.68
N PRO A 156 30.75 -7.99 -14.52
CA PRO A 156 32.03 -8.61 -14.22
C PRO A 156 33.04 -7.48 -14.04
N SER A 157 33.74 -7.52 -12.92
CA SER A 157 34.94 -6.71 -12.72
C SER A 157 35.91 -7.07 -13.84
N GLU A 158 35.94 -6.21 -14.87
CA GLU A 158 37.04 -6.17 -15.82
C GLU A 158 38.30 -5.87 -15.00
N THR A 159 39.02 -6.94 -14.67
CA THR A 159 40.38 -6.89 -14.18
C THR A 159 41.23 -6.39 -15.34
N SER A 160 41.34 -5.08 -15.43
CA SER A 160 42.27 -4.41 -16.33
C SER A 160 43.66 -4.41 -15.69
N VAL A 161 44.52 -5.25 -16.27
CA VAL A 161 45.98 -5.20 -16.40
C VAL A 161 46.82 -4.95 -15.15
#